data_AF-A0AAU8Y0H6-F1
#
_entry.id   AF-A0AAU8Y0H6-F1
#
_cell.length_a   1.000
_cell.length_b   1.000
_cell.length_c   1.000
_cell.angle_alpha   90.00
_cell.angle_beta   90.00
_cell.angle_gamma   90.00
#
_symmetry.space_group_name_H-M   'P 1'
#
loop_
_entity.id
_entity.type
_entity.pdbx_description
1 polymer ?
#
loop_
_entity_poly.entity_id
_entity_poly.type
_entity_poly.pdbx_seq_one_letter_code
_entity_poly.pdbx_strand_id
1 'polypeptide(L)'
;MIINGKKIKAKDLAKLAEVSRSTVIKYYGVSREDYLKEASKKRSLSFQLRSSGLKWKEVAQKMNTTQHSAIGYYRRYLASHKTE
;
A
#
# COMPACT_ATOMS: atom_id res chain seq x y z
N MET A 1 6.94 6.88 8.22
CA MET A 1 6.36 6.66 9.55
C MET A 1 5.69 7.95 9.97
N ILE A 2 4.60 7.90 10.74
CA ILE A 2 3.98 9.09 11.32
C ILE A 2 4.25 9.04 12.82
N ILE A 3 4.96 10.03 13.34
CA ILE A 3 5.30 10.16 14.76
C ILE A 3 4.86 11.56 15.17
N ASN A 4 4.01 11.66 16.20
CA ASN A 4 3.44 12.92 16.69
C ASN A 4 2.85 13.80 15.54
N GLY A 5 2.11 13.17 14.63
CA GLY A 5 1.49 13.85 13.48
C GLY A 5 2.43 14.23 12.34
N LYS A 6 3.75 14.04 12.48
CA LYS A 6 4.75 14.38 11.46
C LYS A 6 5.22 13.15 10.70
N LYS A 7 5.35 13.28 9.39
CA LYS A 7 5.89 12.23 8.51
C LYS A 7 7.42 12.26 8.57
N ILE A 8 8.02 11.31 9.28
CA ILE A 8 9.46 11.21 9.49
C ILE A 8 10.03 10.02 8.69
N LYS A 9 11.23 10.20 8.12
CA LYS A 9 11.96 9.11 7.46
C LYS A 9 12.71 8.29 8.50
N ALA A 10 12.82 6.98 8.27
CA ALA A 10 13.53 6.08 9.19
C ALA A 10 15.01 6.48 9.40
N LYS A 11 15.67 7.07 8.41
CA LYS A 11 17.06 7.57 8.52
C LYS A 11 17.16 8.71 9.54
N ASP A 12 16.21 9.63 9.52
CA ASP A 12 16.23 10.80 10.39
C ASP A 12 15.93 10.39 11.83
N LEU A 13 15.00 9.46 12.02
CA LEU A 13 14.72 8.88 13.34
C LEU A 13 15.89 8.07 13.89
N ALA A 14 16.54 7.28 13.04
CA ALA A 14 17.73 6.51 13.42
C ALA A 14 18.86 7.43 13.93
N LYS A 15 19.05 8.59 13.28
CA LYS A 15 20.03 9.60 13.70
C LYS A 15 19.65 10.27 15.03
N LEU A 16 18.36 10.58 15.23
CA LEU A 16 17.88 11.22 16.46
C LEU A 16 17.93 10.29 17.68
N ALA A 17 17.66 8.99 17.48
CA ALA A 17 17.60 8.00 18.54
C ALA A 17 18.90 7.19 18.69
N GLU A 18 19.96 7.54 17.96
CA GLU A 18 21.28 6.86 17.97
C GLU A 18 21.21 5.33 17.79
N VAL A 19 20.28 4.87 16.95
CA VAL A 19 20.09 3.45 16.63
C VAL A 19 20.28 3.18 15.15
N SER A 20 20.52 1.91 14.80
CA SER A 20 20.61 1.52 13.40
C SER A 20 19.28 1.73 12.67
N ARG A 21 19.34 2.06 11.37
CA ARG A 21 18.15 2.14 10.51
C ARG A 21 17.35 0.84 10.50
N SER A 22 18.04 -0.31 10.55
CA SER A 22 17.41 -1.63 10.59
C SER A 22 16.59 -1.84 11.87
N THR A 23 17.10 -1.35 13.00
CA THR A 23 16.38 -1.38 14.29
C THR A 23 15.09 -0.56 14.22
N VAL A 24 15.14 0.64 13.64
CA VAL A 24 13.94 1.46 13.41
C VAL A 24 12.92 0.74 12.53
N ILE A 25 13.37 0.13 11.43
CA ILE A 25 12.47 -0.63 10.55
C ILE A 25 11.87 -1.84 11.27
N LYS A 26 12.64 -2.51 12.12
CA LYS A 26 12.16 -3.65 12.91
C LYS A 26 11.06 -3.26 13.89
N TYR A 27 11.21 -2.13 14.59
CA TYR A 27 10.25 -1.70 15.60
C TYR A 27 8.98 -1.06 15.02
N TYR A 28 9.10 -0.36 13.90
CA TYR A 28 8.00 0.41 13.30
C TYR A 28 7.53 -0.16 11.95
N GLY A 29 8.04 -1.32 11.57
CA GLY A 29 7.59 -2.05 10.38
C GLY A 29 6.19 -2.59 10.60
N VAL A 30 5.38 -2.59 9.54
CA VAL A 30 4.07 -3.24 9.58
C VAL A 30 4.27 -4.76 9.57
N SER A 31 3.42 -5.50 10.27
CA SER A 31 3.47 -6.96 10.24
C SER A 31 3.25 -7.47 8.81
N ARG A 32 3.78 -8.66 8.50
CA ARG A 32 3.61 -9.27 7.18
C ARG A 32 2.13 -9.51 6.88
N GLU A 33 1.37 -9.95 7.87
CA GLU A 33 -0.06 -10.22 7.76
C GLU A 33 -0.84 -8.95 7.46
N ASP A 34 -0.59 -7.87 8.18
CA ASP A 34 -1.27 -6.58 7.95
C ASP A 34 -0.97 -6.04 6.55
N TYR A 35 0.30 -6.12 6.13
CA TYR A 35 0.68 -5.75 4.76
C TYR A 35 -0.10 -6.55 3.71
N LEU A 36 -0.22 -7.86 3.89
CA LEU A 36 -0.95 -8.73 2.96
C LEU A 36 -2.45 -8.41 2.96
N LYS A 37 -3.03 -8.15 4.13
CA LYS A 37 -4.44 -7.78 4.29
C LYS A 37 -4.74 -6.46 3.59
N GLU A 38 -3.92 -5.43 3.78
CA GLU A 38 -4.05 -4.16 3.05
C GLU A 38 -3.86 -4.33 1.53
N ALA A 39 -2.86 -5.12 1.12
CA ALA A 39 -2.62 -5.39 -0.28
C ALA A 39 -3.81 -6.09 -0.94
N SER A 40 -4.43 -7.05 -0.25
CA SER A 40 -5.64 -7.73 -0.70
C SER A 40 -6.81 -6.74 -0.83
N LYS A 41 -7.06 -5.92 0.20
CA LYS A 41 -8.09 -4.86 0.16
C LYS A 41 -7.92 -3.92 -1.03
N LYS A 42 -6.70 -3.46 -1.32
CA LYS A 42 -6.43 -2.57 -2.47
C LYS A 42 -6.68 -3.26 -3.81
N ARG A 43 -6.35 -4.55 -3.93
CA ARG A 43 -6.62 -5.36 -5.13
C ARG A 43 -8.13 -5.49 -5.36
N SER A 44 -8.89 -5.87 -4.33
CA SER A 44 -10.35 -6.01 -4.40
C SER A 44 -11.05 -4.68 -4.69
N LEU A 45 -10.60 -3.59 -4.07
CA LEU A 45 -11.15 -2.26 -4.33
C LEU A 45 -10.93 -1.83 -5.80
N SER A 46 -9.73 -2.03 -6.34
CA SER A 46 -9.45 -1.72 -7.75
C SER A 46 -10.36 -2.53 -8.70
N PHE A 47 -10.58 -3.81 -8.40
CA PHE A 47 -11.51 -4.64 -9.14
C PHE A 47 -12.95 -4.14 -9.05
N GLN A 48 -13.48 -3.91 -7.85
CA GLN A 48 -14.86 -3.43 -7.66
C GLN A 48 -15.11 -2.09 -8.37
N LEU A 49 -14.20 -1.13 -8.23
CA LEU A 49 -14.32 0.17 -8.90
C LEU A 49 -14.25 0.05 -10.43
N ARG A 50 -13.44 -0.87 -10.95
CA ARG A 50 -13.37 -1.10 -12.39
C ARG A 50 -14.62 -1.81 -12.90
N SER A 51 -15.10 -2.81 -12.18
CA SER A 51 -16.32 -3.57 -12.49
C SER A 51 -17.59 -2.72 -12.40
N SER A 52 -17.58 -1.65 -11.59
CA SER A 52 -18.66 -0.65 -11.56
C SER A 52 -18.65 0.32 -12.75
N GLY A 53 -17.79 0.11 -13.74
CA GLY A 53 -17.76 0.90 -14.99
C GLY A 53 -16.87 2.14 -14.97
N LEU A 54 -16.17 2.45 -13.86
CA LEU A 54 -15.32 3.64 -13.78
C LEU A 54 -14.10 3.54 -14.71
N LYS A 55 -13.68 4.68 -15.26
CA LYS A 55 -12.44 4.79 -16.04
C LYS A 55 -11.23 4.74 -15.11
N TRP A 56 -10.09 4.27 -15.61
CA TRP A 56 -8.87 4.10 -14.80
C TRP A 56 -8.41 5.36 -14.07
N LYS A 57 -8.64 6.54 -14.66
CA LYS A 57 -8.34 7.83 -14.03
C LYS A 57 -9.18 8.05 -12.75
N GLU A 58 -10.47 7.72 -12.81
CA GLU A 58 -11.40 7.86 -11.69
C GLU A 58 -11.16 6.80 -10.62
N VAL A 59 -10.85 5.56 -11.04
CA VAL A 59 -10.44 4.49 -10.13
C VAL A 59 -9.20 4.93 -9.35
N ALA A 60 -8.19 5.46 -10.04
CA ALA A 60 -6.96 5.94 -9.41
C ALA A 60 -7.21 7.09 -8.42
N GLN A 61 -8.09 8.03 -8.79
CA GLN A 61 -8.50 9.13 -7.92
C GLN A 61 -9.21 8.62 -6.65
N LYS A 62 -10.18 7.71 -6.79
CA LYS A 62 -10.89 7.11 -5.63
C LYS A 62 -9.96 6.29 -4.74
N MET A 63 -8.95 5.65 -5.30
CA MET A 63 -7.93 4.90 -4.56
C MET A 63 -6.80 5.78 -4.01
N ASN A 64 -6.81 7.09 -4.29
CA ASN A 64 -5.73 8.02 -3.99
C ASN A 64 -4.34 7.49 -4.42
N THR A 65 -4.26 7.02 -5.67
CA THR A 65 -3.06 6.39 -6.22
C THR A 65 -2.86 6.77 -7.69
N THR A 66 -1.75 6.33 -8.30
CA THR A 66 -1.50 6.57 -9.73
C THR A 66 -2.31 5.61 -10.60
N GLN A 67 -2.59 6.01 -11.84
CA GLN A 67 -3.29 5.15 -12.79
C GLN A 67 -2.57 3.81 -13.01
N HIS A 68 -1.24 3.84 -13.12
CA HIS A 68 -0.43 2.63 -13.24
C HIS A 68 -0.56 1.72 -12.02
N SER A 69 -0.56 2.29 -10.81
CA SER A 69 -0.75 1.54 -9.58
C SER A 69 -2.14 0.88 -9.52
N ALA A 70 -3.20 1.62 -9.87
CA ALA A 70 -4.57 1.10 -9.91
C ALA A 70 -4.70 -0.11 -10.86
N ILE A 71 -4.17 0.00 -12.08
CA ILE A 71 -4.13 -1.09 -13.05
C ILE A 71 -3.34 -2.28 -12.51
N GLY A 72 -2.20 -2.03 -11.85
CA GLY A 72 -1.39 -3.08 -11.23
C GLY A 72 -2.14 -3.83 -10.13
N TYR A 73 -2.94 -3.15 -9.31
CA TYR A 73 -3.80 -3.78 -8.31
C TYR A 73 -4.86 -4.67 -8.96
N TYR A 74 -5.50 -4.20 -10.03
CA TYR A 74 -6.49 -4.96 -10.79
C TYR A 74 -5.89 -6.24 -11.40
N ARG A 75 -4.75 -6.13 -12.09
CA ARG A 75 -4.08 -7.29 -12.71
C ARG A 75 -3.72 -8.36 -11.68
N ARG A 76 -3.22 -7.94 -10.51
CA ARG A 76 -2.92 -8.86 -9.41
C ARG A 76 -4.16 -9.50 -8.81
N TYR A 77 -5.27 -8.78 -8.74
CA TYR A 77 -6.56 -9.35 -8.33
C TYR A 77 -6.96 -10.48 -9.29
N LEU A 78 -6.94 -10.23 -10.60
CA LEU A 78 -7.27 -11.26 -11.59
C LEU A 78 -6.32 -12.45 -11.50
N ALA A 79 -5.01 -12.22 -11.36
CA ALA A 79 -4.04 -13.31 -11.23
C ALA A 79 -4.27 -14.16 -9.97
N SER A 80 -4.69 -13.58 -8.86
CA SER A 80 -4.96 -14.32 -7.62
C SER A 80 -6.32 -15.02 -7.58
N HIS A 81 -7.25 -14.68 -8.48
CA HIS A 81 -8.60 -15.25 -8.57
C HIS A 81 -8.84 -16.00 -9.88
N LYS A 82 -7.82 -16.17 -10.71
CA LYS A 82 -7.80 -17.19 -11.75
C LYS A 82 -7.52 -18.53 -11.07
N THR A 83 -8.55 -19.10 -10.46
CA THR A 83 -8.65 -20.55 -10.30
C THR A 83 -9.02 -21.14 -11.66
N GLU A 84 -8.35 -22.23 -12.01
CA GLU A 84 -8.55 -23.04 -13.23
C GLU A 84 -10.02 -23.36 -13.52
#